data_AF-A0A2V2AUU3-F1
#
_entry.id   AF-A0A2V2AUU3-F1
#
_cell.length_a   1.000
_cell.length_b   1.000
_cell.length_c   1.000
_cell.angle_alpha   90.00
_cell.angle_beta   90.00
_cell.angle_gamma   90.00
#
_symmetry.space_group_name_H-M   'P 1'
#
loop_
_entity.id
_entity.type
_entity.pdbx_description
1 polymer ?
#
loop_
_entity_poly.entity_id
_entity_poly.type
_entity_poly.pdbx_seq_one_letter_code
_entity_poly.pdbx_strand_id
1 'polypeptide(L)'
;MRSRVRGTLATSFVGTTAALVALLVPGTAHAAPAKLSHASAVSKLNATGGIGLSSSGGCSNRNNSTCTSLEQVNAATISDVSVLRNASHCALTITGGTEVGHASGTYSHWNGYKIDFSPTSCVSSYVTGSFTRIADRGDGAARYRSAAGNVYAREGNHWDVTFCGGSAACTASASS
;
A
#
# COMPACT_ATOMS: atom_id res chain seq x y z
N MET A 1 20.89 -62.85 -56.03
CA MET A 1 20.24 -62.51 -57.32
C MET A 1 18.85 -61.98 -56.97
N ARG A 2 18.35 -60.78 -57.27
CA ARG A 2 18.51 -59.77 -58.34
C ARG A 2 18.35 -58.38 -57.66
N SER A 3 19.27 -57.45 -57.82
CA SER A 3 19.38 -56.42 -58.88
C SER A 3 18.56 -55.15 -58.61
N ARG A 4 19.32 -54.05 -58.34
CA ARG A 4 19.21 -52.62 -58.74
C ARG A 4 17.85 -51.91 -58.59
N VAL A 5 17.74 -50.65 -58.17
CA VAL A 5 18.20 -49.41 -58.85
C VAL A 5 18.09 -48.20 -57.91
N ARG A 6 18.99 -47.22 -58.10
CA ARG A 6 19.09 -45.90 -57.46
C ARG A 6 17.91 -44.96 -57.79
N GLY A 7 17.53 -44.11 -56.84
CA GLY A 7 16.66 -42.93 -57.07
C GLY A 7 17.01 -41.81 -56.11
N THR A 8 17.19 -40.61 -56.66
CA THR A 8 17.84 -39.42 -56.07
C THR A 8 16.79 -38.36 -55.64
N LEU A 9 17.21 -37.39 -54.80
CA LEU A 9 16.56 -36.09 -54.48
C LEU A 9 15.31 -36.12 -53.57
N ALA A 10 15.06 -35.18 -52.65
CA ALA A 10 15.58 -33.83 -52.45
C ALA A 10 15.57 -33.46 -50.96
N THR A 11 16.60 -32.75 -50.50
CA THR A 11 16.66 -32.07 -49.20
C THR A 11 15.98 -30.71 -49.34
N SER A 12 14.77 -30.57 -48.83
CA SER A 12 14.12 -29.25 -48.67
C SER A 12 14.45 -28.70 -47.28
N PHE A 13 15.41 -27.79 -47.20
CA PHE A 13 15.57 -26.90 -46.04
C PHE A 13 14.46 -25.86 -46.09
N VAL A 14 13.39 -26.07 -45.32
CA VAL A 14 12.43 -25.00 -45.02
C VAL A 14 13.04 -24.18 -43.89
N GLY A 15 13.57 -23.01 -44.24
CA GLY A 15 14.01 -22.02 -43.28
C GLY A 15 12.82 -21.50 -42.48
N THR A 16 12.75 -21.85 -41.20
CA THR A 16 11.79 -21.25 -40.26
C THR A 16 12.29 -19.87 -39.85
N THR A 17 11.72 -18.82 -40.43
CA THR A 17 11.83 -17.46 -39.90
C THR A 17 11.12 -17.41 -38.54
N ALA A 18 11.88 -17.30 -37.46
CA ALA A 18 11.34 -17.01 -36.14
C ALA A 18 10.80 -15.56 -36.14
N ALA A 19 9.49 -15.41 -36.29
CA ALA A 19 8.82 -14.13 -36.09
C ALA A 19 8.82 -13.81 -34.60
N LEU A 20 9.66 -12.86 -34.17
CA LEU A 20 9.57 -12.22 -32.87
C LEU A 20 8.28 -11.38 -32.83
N VAL A 21 7.22 -11.95 -32.29
CA VAL A 21 6.01 -11.20 -31.92
C VAL A 21 6.34 -10.48 -30.61
N ALA A 22 6.68 -9.19 -30.71
CA ALA A 22 6.72 -8.31 -29.55
C ALA A 22 5.30 -8.15 -29.01
N LEU A 23 4.98 -8.85 -27.92
CA LEU A 23 3.77 -8.61 -27.13
C LEU A 23 3.86 -7.21 -26.54
N LEU A 24 3.19 -6.25 -27.18
CA LEU A 24 2.84 -4.98 -26.56
C LEU A 24 1.88 -5.30 -25.41
N VAL A 25 2.40 -5.43 -24.20
CA VAL A 25 1.57 -5.40 -22.98
C VAL A 25 1.04 -3.98 -22.89
N PRO A 26 -0.26 -3.71 -23.09
CA PRO A 26 -0.80 -2.39 -22.79
C PRO A 26 -0.50 -2.13 -21.31
N GLY A 27 0.24 -1.05 -21.04
CA GLY A 27 0.52 -0.61 -19.68
C GLY A 27 -0.81 -0.55 -18.93
N THR A 28 -0.97 -1.32 -17.87
CA THR A 28 -2.16 -1.26 -17.03
C THR A 28 -2.19 0.14 -16.44
N ALA A 29 -2.98 1.03 -17.04
CA ALA A 29 -3.37 2.27 -16.41
C ALA A 29 -4.03 1.88 -15.09
N HIS A 30 -3.27 1.96 -14.00
CA HIS A 30 -3.81 1.77 -12.67
C HIS A 30 -4.85 2.86 -12.49
N ALA A 31 -6.13 2.48 -12.51
CA ALA A 31 -7.21 3.39 -12.17
C ALA A 31 -6.86 4.09 -10.86
N ALA A 32 -7.09 5.40 -10.80
CA ALA A 32 -6.85 6.15 -9.58
C ALA A 32 -7.59 5.45 -8.41
N PRO A 33 -6.96 5.32 -7.23
CA PRO A 33 -7.59 4.62 -6.12
C PRO A 33 -8.95 5.23 -5.82
N ALA A 34 -9.96 4.38 -5.64
CA ALA A 34 -11.29 4.84 -5.25
C ALA A 34 -11.20 5.66 -3.96
N LYS A 35 -11.74 6.88 -3.99
CA LYS A 35 -11.70 7.83 -2.87
C LYS A 35 -12.98 7.74 -2.04
N LEU A 36 -12.85 7.94 -0.74
CA LEU A 36 -13.98 8.03 0.18
C LEU A 36 -14.12 9.46 0.71
N SER A 37 -15.37 9.85 1.00
CA SER A 37 -15.62 10.97 1.90
C SER A 37 -15.24 10.60 3.33
N HIS A 38 -15.04 11.59 4.18
CA HIS A 38 -14.79 11.34 5.60
C HIS A 38 -15.91 10.50 6.25
N ALA A 39 -17.18 10.84 6.00
CA ALA A 39 -18.31 10.13 6.57
C ALA A 39 -18.37 8.65 6.11
N SER A 40 -18.11 8.37 4.84
CA SER A 40 -18.05 7.01 4.32
C SER A 40 -16.88 6.22 4.91
N ALA A 41 -15.72 6.84 5.08
CA ALA A 41 -14.57 6.22 5.73
C ALA A 41 -14.88 5.86 7.20
N VAL A 42 -15.41 6.81 7.98
CA VAL A 42 -15.80 6.58 9.37
C VAL A 42 -16.86 5.48 9.50
N SER A 43 -17.86 5.46 8.61
CA SER A 43 -18.89 4.40 8.61
C SER A 43 -18.27 3.00 8.43
N LYS A 44 -17.30 2.84 7.52
CA LYS A 44 -16.60 1.57 7.31
C LYS A 44 -15.74 1.17 8.52
N LEU A 45 -15.03 2.12 9.12
CA LEU A 45 -14.23 1.87 10.33
C LEU A 45 -15.11 1.46 11.51
N ASN A 46 -16.24 2.14 11.72
CA ASN A 46 -17.20 1.81 12.76
C ASN A 46 -17.81 0.42 12.57
N ALA A 47 -18.10 0.02 11.33
CA ALA A 47 -18.59 -1.33 11.02
C ALA A 47 -17.58 -2.44 11.36
N THR A 48 -16.28 -2.12 11.40
CA THR A 48 -15.24 -3.07 11.83
C THR A 48 -15.20 -3.20 13.36
N GLY A 49 -15.43 -2.10 14.08
CA GLY A 49 -15.39 -2.04 15.54
C GLY A 49 -13.96 -1.99 16.11
N GLY A 50 -13.79 -1.30 17.25
CA GLY A 50 -12.48 -1.15 17.90
C GLY A 50 -11.53 -0.18 17.21
N ILE A 51 -12.05 0.71 16.35
CA ILE A 51 -11.28 1.77 15.69
C ILE A 51 -11.92 3.11 16.06
N GLY A 52 -11.18 3.93 16.81
CA GLY A 52 -11.55 5.30 17.15
C GLY A 52 -10.83 6.31 16.26
N LEU A 53 -11.31 7.55 16.29
CA LEU A 53 -10.69 8.72 15.66
C LEU A 53 -10.65 9.86 16.68
N SER A 54 -9.51 10.52 16.78
CA SER A 54 -9.28 11.62 17.71
C SER A 54 -8.68 12.80 16.95
N SER A 55 -9.28 13.98 17.10
CA SER A 55 -8.83 15.23 16.51
C SER A 55 -8.63 16.26 17.61
N SER A 56 -7.45 16.88 17.66
CA SER A 56 -7.14 17.93 18.63
C SER A 56 -8.00 19.19 18.41
N GLY A 57 -8.36 19.48 17.15
CA GLY A 57 -9.28 20.56 16.77
C GLY A 57 -10.76 20.19 16.82
N GLY A 58 -11.12 18.94 17.16
CA GLY A 58 -12.51 18.49 17.20
C GLY A 58 -13.23 18.56 15.85
N CYS A 59 -12.50 18.40 14.75
CA CYS A 59 -12.98 18.64 13.39
C CYS A 59 -12.43 17.64 12.36
N SER A 60 -13.03 17.62 11.18
CA SER A 60 -12.65 16.74 10.06
C SER A 60 -12.36 17.49 8.75
N ASN A 61 -12.18 18.82 8.82
CA ASN A 61 -11.83 19.61 7.65
C ASN A 61 -10.39 19.33 7.21
N ARG A 62 -10.23 18.75 6.02
CA ARG A 62 -8.93 18.41 5.43
C ARG A 62 -7.99 19.62 5.25
N ASN A 63 -8.52 20.82 5.12
CA ASN A 63 -7.71 22.03 4.92
C ASN A 63 -7.28 22.69 6.23
N ASN A 64 -7.44 22.02 7.38
CA ASN A 64 -7.03 22.51 8.68
C ASN A 64 -6.16 21.47 9.40
N SER A 65 -4.93 21.84 9.74
CA SER A 65 -3.91 20.95 10.31
C SER A 65 -4.18 20.50 11.75
N THR A 66 -5.18 21.05 12.43
CA THR A 66 -5.61 20.56 13.76
C THR A 66 -6.75 19.55 13.67
N CYS A 67 -7.35 19.39 12.49
CA CYS A 67 -8.38 18.39 12.26
C CYS A 67 -7.77 17.01 12.02
N THR A 68 -8.55 15.96 12.25
CA THR A 68 -8.23 14.62 11.74
C THR A 68 -9.25 14.30 10.67
N SER A 69 -8.83 14.43 9.40
CA SER A 69 -9.71 14.26 8.26
C SER A 69 -9.48 12.92 7.59
N LEU A 70 -10.55 12.32 7.07
CA LEU A 70 -10.47 11.15 6.19
C LEU A 70 -11.05 11.47 4.82
N GLU A 71 -11.18 12.76 4.50
CA GLU A 71 -11.70 13.21 3.22
C GLU A 71 -10.69 12.88 2.11
N GLN A 72 -11.16 12.27 1.02
CA GLN A 72 -10.31 11.77 -0.08
C GLN A 72 -9.27 10.71 0.35
N VAL A 73 -9.53 9.99 1.44
CA VAL A 73 -8.74 8.79 1.77
C VAL A 73 -8.99 7.70 0.72
N ASN A 74 -7.98 6.86 0.46
CA ASN A 74 -8.17 5.72 -0.42
C ASN A 74 -9.06 4.67 0.27
N ALA A 75 -10.01 4.10 -0.48
CA ALA A 75 -10.85 3.02 0.02
C ALA A 75 -10.02 1.79 0.44
N ALA A 76 -8.92 1.52 -0.28
CA ALA A 76 -7.98 0.46 0.06
C ALA A 76 -7.27 0.73 1.40
N THR A 77 -6.88 1.98 1.68
CA THR A 77 -6.29 2.35 2.97
C THR A 77 -7.25 2.05 4.12
N ILE A 78 -8.52 2.44 4.02
CA ILE A 78 -9.53 2.12 5.06
C ILE A 78 -9.74 0.62 5.20
N SER A 79 -9.74 -0.14 4.10
CA SER A 79 -9.80 -1.61 4.15
C SER A 79 -8.61 -2.21 4.91
N ASP A 80 -7.39 -1.74 4.63
CA ASP A 80 -6.19 -2.25 5.29
C ASP A 80 -6.12 -1.84 6.77
N VAL A 81 -6.69 -0.69 7.15
CA VAL A 81 -6.86 -0.33 8.57
C VAL A 81 -7.76 -1.35 9.28
N SER A 82 -8.86 -1.78 8.66
CA SER A 82 -9.72 -2.83 9.19
C SER A 82 -8.99 -4.18 9.30
N VAL A 83 -8.16 -4.52 8.31
CA VAL A 83 -7.30 -5.72 8.35
C VAL A 83 -6.31 -5.63 9.51
N LEU A 84 -5.63 -4.50 9.70
CA LEU A 84 -4.72 -4.27 10.82
C LEU A 84 -5.42 -4.44 12.17
N ARG A 85 -6.62 -3.86 12.34
CA ARG A 85 -7.43 -4.06 13.54
C ARG A 85 -7.62 -5.56 13.76
N ASN A 86 -8.20 -6.26 12.79
CA ASN A 86 -8.59 -7.66 12.97
C ASN A 86 -7.39 -8.59 13.22
N ALA A 87 -6.27 -8.35 12.55
CA ALA A 87 -5.06 -9.16 12.70
C ALA A 87 -4.31 -8.90 14.01
N SER A 88 -4.33 -7.66 14.51
CA SER A 88 -3.65 -7.30 15.76
C SER A 88 -4.48 -7.55 17.00
N HIS A 89 -5.81 -7.60 16.86
CA HIS A 89 -6.78 -7.53 17.95
C HIS A 89 -6.60 -6.29 18.87
N CYS A 90 -5.80 -5.30 18.47
CA CYS A 90 -5.66 -4.04 19.18
C CYS A 90 -6.84 -3.11 18.90
N ALA A 91 -7.19 -2.31 19.88
CA ALA A 91 -7.94 -1.09 19.62
C ALA A 91 -7.02 -0.10 18.89
N LEU A 92 -7.51 0.51 17.82
CA LEU A 92 -6.78 1.50 17.04
C LEU A 92 -7.39 2.88 17.31
N THR A 93 -6.56 3.91 17.43
CA THR A 93 -7.01 5.31 17.49
C THR A 93 -6.30 6.08 16.40
N ILE A 94 -7.06 6.52 15.40
CA ILE A 94 -6.56 7.39 14.33
C ILE A 94 -6.39 8.80 14.88
N THR A 95 -5.22 9.39 14.69
CA THR A 95 -4.88 10.74 15.15
C THR A 95 -4.58 11.71 14.02
N GLY A 96 -4.30 11.19 12.84
CA GLY A 96 -4.01 11.95 11.62
C GLY A 96 -4.44 11.15 10.41
N GLY A 97 -4.85 11.83 9.36
CA GLY A 97 -5.34 11.21 8.16
C GLY A 97 -4.91 11.99 6.94
N THR A 98 -5.80 12.81 6.44
CA THR A 98 -5.66 13.40 5.11
C THR A 98 -5.48 14.91 5.15
N GLU A 99 -5.54 15.51 6.34
CA GLU A 99 -5.40 16.94 6.56
C GLU A 99 -4.08 17.54 6.03
N VAL A 100 -4.05 18.87 5.88
CA VAL A 100 -2.84 19.61 5.56
C VAL A 100 -1.85 19.63 6.73
N GLY A 101 -0.57 19.90 6.45
CA GLY A 101 0.50 19.95 7.45
C GLY A 101 1.49 18.78 7.36
N HIS A 102 1.17 17.77 6.56
CA HIS A 102 2.02 16.61 6.29
C HIS A 102 2.95 16.81 5.09
N ALA A 103 4.02 16.01 5.01
CA ALA A 103 4.91 15.98 3.85
C ALA A 103 4.15 15.60 2.56
N SER A 104 4.51 16.26 1.46
CA SER A 104 3.96 15.97 0.13
C SER A 104 4.61 14.73 -0.50
N GLY A 105 4.00 14.21 -1.56
CA GLY A 105 4.51 13.06 -2.30
C GLY A 105 3.40 12.16 -2.81
N THR A 106 3.73 11.23 -3.71
CA THR A 106 2.76 10.32 -4.34
C THR A 106 2.02 9.48 -3.30
N TYR A 107 2.75 8.88 -2.35
CA TYR A 107 2.21 8.04 -1.28
C TYR A 107 2.18 8.81 0.04
N SER A 108 1.35 9.85 0.11
CA SER A 108 1.26 10.79 1.24
C SER A 108 -0.11 10.78 1.92
N HIS A 109 -0.21 11.47 3.06
CA HIS A 109 -1.47 11.80 3.75
C HIS A 109 -2.44 12.53 2.80
N TRP A 110 -1.94 13.56 2.11
CA TRP A 110 -2.74 14.31 1.13
C TRP A 110 -3.19 13.47 -0.07
N ASN A 111 -2.52 12.36 -0.37
CA ASN A 111 -2.99 11.44 -1.40
C ASN A 111 -3.75 10.24 -0.85
N GLY A 112 -4.05 10.23 0.45
CA GLY A 112 -4.93 9.24 1.08
C GLY A 112 -4.30 7.87 1.28
N TYR A 113 -2.97 7.78 1.26
CA TYR A 113 -2.21 6.54 1.45
C TYR A 113 -1.78 6.31 2.89
N LYS A 114 -1.81 7.36 3.72
CA LYS A 114 -1.24 7.34 5.06
C LYS A 114 -2.30 7.62 6.12
N ILE A 115 -2.13 6.99 7.29
CA ILE A 115 -2.94 7.20 8.50
C ILE A 115 -1.98 7.19 9.69
N ASP A 116 -2.17 8.14 10.59
CA ASP A 116 -1.45 8.16 11.86
C ASP A 116 -2.27 7.48 12.95
N PHE A 117 -1.61 6.62 13.72
CA PHE A 117 -2.20 5.97 14.88
C PHE A 117 -1.51 6.38 16.18
N SER A 118 -2.33 6.49 17.24
CA SER A 118 -1.82 6.55 18.61
C SER A 118 -0.94 5.33 18.90
N PRO A 119 0.25 5.52 19.51
CA PRO A 119 1.23 4.46 19.65
C PRO A 119 1.02 3.68 20.94
N THR A 120 -0.19 3.13 21.10
CA THR A 120 -0.53 2.31 22.27
C THR A 120 0.45 1.15 22.43
N SER A 121 0.57 0.62 23.65
CA SER A 121 1.43 -0.54 23.92
C SER A 121 1.04 -1.74 23.05
N CYS A 122 -0.27 -1.99 22.87
CA CYS A 122 -0.75 -3.08 22.01
C CYS A 122 -0.28 -2.92 20.57
N VAL A 123 -0.56 -1.76 19.94
CA VAL A 123 -0.19 -1.50 18.54
C VAL A 123 1.32 -1.58 18.38
N SER A 124 2.06 -0.97 19.30
CA SER A 124 3.53 -0.94 19.24
C SER A 124 4.12 -2.35 19.34
N SER A 125 3.69 -3.16 20.31
CA SER A 125 4.16 -4.54 20.47
C SER A 125 3.80 -5.41 19.26
N TYR A 126 2.60 -5.24 18.69
CA TYR A 126 2.20 -5.97 17.51
C TYR A 126 3.08 -5.64 16.31
N VAL A 127 3.29 -4.34 16.03
CA VAL A 127 4.12 -3.87 14.91
C VAL A 127 5.56 -4.36 15.07
N THR A 128 6.18 -4.14 16.23
CA THR A 128 7.60 -4.48 16.44
C THR A 128 7.84 -5.99 16.57
N GLY A 129 6.85 -6.75 17.03
CA GLY A 129 6.95 -8.21 17.18
C GLY A 129 6.56 -9.01 15.94
N SER A 130 5.71 -8.46 15.07
CA SER A 130 5.15 -9.21 13.92
C SER A 130 5.71 -8.79 12.58
N PHE A 131 6.23 -7.57 12.45
CA PHE A 131 6.68 -7.01 11.17
C PHE A 131 8.20 -6.97 11.04
N THR A 132 8.69 -7.02 9.81
CA THR A 132 10.13 -6.98 9.53
C THR A 132 10.67 -5.59 9.78
N ARG A 133 11.62 -5.44 10.71
CA ARG A 133 12.39 -4.20 10.84
C ARG A 133 13.16 -3.92 9.56
N ILE A 134 13.04 -2.71 9.05
CA ILE A 134 13.81 -2.22 7.89
C ILE A 134 14.68 -1.03 8.31
N ALA A 135 15.44 -0.48 7.37
CA ALA A 135 16.27 0.69 7.60
C ALA A 135 15.44 1.85 8.17
N ASP A 136 16.03 2.62 9.08
CA ASP A 136 15.38 3.82 9.61
C ASP A 136 15.14 4.82 8.49
N ARG A 137 14.12 5.67 8.65
CA ARG A 137 13.86 6.76 7.70
C ARG A 137 14.92 7.85 7.86
N GLY A 138 15.09 8.71 6.87
CA GLY A 138 16.12 9.75 6.87
C GLY A 138 16.11 10.70 8.07
N ASP A 139 15.00 10.80 8.81
CA ASP A 139 14.86 11.56 10.05
C ASP A 139 15.07 10.73 11.34
N GLY A 140 15.50 9.48 11.20
CA GLY A 140 15.76 8.56 12.32
C GLY A 140 14.53 7.77 12.81
N ALA A 141 13.36 7.93 12.18
CA ALA A 141 12.18 7.14 12.56
C ALA A 141 12.40 5.64 12.28
N ALA A 142 12.25 4.82 13.33
CA ALA A 142 12.33 3.36 13.19
C ALA A 142 11.20 2.85 12.29
N ARG A 143 11.53 2.04 11.29
CA ARG A 143 10.55 1.54 10.30
C ARG A 143 10.37 0.03 10.33
N TYR A 144 9.13 -0.40 10.17
CA TYR A 144 8.73 -1.82 10.11
C TYR A 144 7.85 -2.05 8.90
N ARG A 145 8.02 -3.19 8.23
CA ARG A 145 7.28 -3.56 7.03
C ARG A 145 6.45 -4.82 7.28
N SER A 146 5.15 -4.73 7.06
CA SER A 146 4.26 -5.89 7.12
C SER A 146 4.47 -6.82 5.91
N ALA A 147 3.99 -8.06 6.00
CA ALA A 147 4.02 -9.00 4.89
C ALA A 147 3.24 -8.51 3.65
N ALA A 148 2.22 -7.65 3.84
CA ALA A 148 1.46 -7.01 2.77
C ALA A 148 2.18 -5.81 2.12
N GLY A 149 3.38 -5.46 2.60
CA GLY A 149 4.17 -4.35 2.08
C GLY A 149 3.81 -2.97 2.64
N ASN A 150 2.95 -2.89 3.67
CA ASN A 150 2.67 -1.64 4.37
C ASN A 150 3.87 -1.27 5.26
N VAL A 151 4.18 0.02 5.36
CA VAL A 151 5.34 0.52 6.11
C VAL A 151 4.86 1.37 7.29
N TYR A 152 5.40 1.07 8.46
CA TYR A 152 5.06 1.68 9.75
C TYR A 152 6.32 2.40 10.25
N ALA A 153 6.29 3.73 10.30
CA ALA A 153 7.34 4.56 10.85
C ALA A 153 6.96 5.03 12.25
N ARG A 154 7.86 4.87 13.23
CA ARG A 154 7.63 5.34 14.60
C ARG A 154 8.14 6.77 14.77
N GLU A 155 7.22 7.73 14.78
CA GLU A 155 7.52 9.15 14.94
C GLU A 155 7.17 9.63 16.35
N GLY A 156 8.01 9.29 17.33
CA GLY A 156 7.88 9.74 18.72
C GLY A 156 6.53 9.39 19.36
N ASN A 157 5.54 10.28 19.17
CA ASN A 157 4.20 10.22 19.73
C ASN A 157 3.13 9.57 18.82
N HIS A 158 3.46 9.07 17.63
CA HIS A 158 2.53 8.31 16.79
C HIS A 158 3.23 7.28 15.88
N TRP A 159 2.42 6.41 15.28
CA TRP A 159 2.80 5.60 14.14
C TRP A 159 2.31 6.28 12.86
N ASP A 160 3.23 6.65 12.00
CA ASP A 160 2.95 7.07 10.63
C ASP A 160 2.95 5.81 9.75
N VAL A 161 1.79 5.46 9.20
CA VAL A 161 1.62 4.21 8.45
C VAL A 161 1.25 4.49 7.00
N THR A 162 2.08 4.02 6.07
CA THR A 162 1.79 4.02 4.63
C THR A 162 1.19 2.68 4.22
N PHE A 163 -0.05 2.74 3.72
CA PHE A 163 -0.81 1.59 3.23
C PHE A 163 -0.64 1.44 1.72
N CYS A 164 0.01 0.36 1.31
CA CYS A 164 0.43 0.12 -0.06
C CYS A 164 -0.45 -0.86 -0.83
N GLY A 165 -1.35 -1.61 -0.17
CA GLY A 165 -2.27 -2.52 -0.83
C GLY A 165 -1.57 -3.54 -1.76
N GLY A 166 -0.37 -3.98 -1.39
CA GLY A 166 0.46 -4.89 -2.20
C GLY A 166 1.22 -4.24 -3.37
N SER A 167 1.14 -2.92 -3.56
CA SER A 167 1.90 -2.22 -4.60
C SER A 167 3.39 -2.16 -4.27
N ALA A 168 4.20 -2.87 -5.06
CA ALA A 168 5.66 -2.87 -4.93
C ALA A 168 6.26 -1.46 -5.06
N ALA A 169 5.68 -0.61 -5.91
CA ALA A 169 6.13 0.78 -6.09
C ALA A 169 5.88 1.62 -4.83
N CYS A 170 4.70 1.48 -4.22
CA CYS A 170 4.41 2.11 -2.93
C CYS A 170 5.35 1.60 -1.84
N THR A 171 5.49 0.29 -1.72
CA THR A 171 6.34 -0.32 -0.69
C THR A 171 7.79 0.12 -0.83
N ALA A 172 8.31 0.16 -2.07
CA ALA A 172 9.66 0.66 -2.33
C ALA A 172 9.80 2.12 -1.91
N SER A 173 8.86 2.99 -2.32
CA SER A 173 8.87 4.42 -1.97
C SER A 173 8.72 4.68 -0.47
N ALA A 174 7.96 3.87 0.26
CA ALA A 174 7.77 4.03 1.69
C ALA A 174 8.94 3.44 2.51
N SER A 175 9.68 2.48 1.92
CA SER A 175 10.84 1.82 2.53
C SER A 175 12.17 2.54 2.25
N SER A 176 12.22 3.47 1.30
CA SER A 176 13.39 4.32 1.01
C SER A 176 13.56 5.40 2.08
#